data_AF-A0A2J0MWC8-F1
#
_entry.id   AF-A0A2J0MWC8-F1
#
_cell.length_a   1.000
_cell.length_b   1.000
_cell.length_c   1.000
_cell.angle_alpha   90.00
_cell.angle_beta   90.00
_cell.angle_gamma   90.00
#
_symmetry.space_group_name_H-M   'P 1'
#
loop_
_entity.id
_entity.type
_entity.pdbx_description
1 polymer ?
#
loop_
_entity_poly.entity_id
_entity_poly.type
_entity_poly.pdbx_seq_one_letter_code
_entity_poly.pdbx_strand_id
1 'polypeptide(L)'
;MRLPYICIIILHYKNLADTRECLESLQKLDYPHFSVIVVNNDISDHKIVLEHEYGDFIKIIQNSQNLGFCEGNNVGIRYALADELTDAVLLLNNDTAVEKDFLGKMVEQDADMICPRMMQFYNKDKIDNLGIVLMSSGLPFNRTDENQKLFCPNGGCALYTRKLLEAVAIHDQNPHPNPLPNTGEGV
;
A
#
# COMPACT_ATOMS: atom_id res chain seq x y z
N MET A 1 7.68 -22.57 9.61
CA MET A 1 7.15 -21.83 8.45
C MET A 1 7.93 -20.53 8.34
N ARG A 2 8.30 -20.09 7.13
CA ARG A 2 8.92 -18.78 6.91
C ARG A 2 7.86 -17.69 7.09
N LEU A 3 8.19 -16.58 7.73
CA LEU A 3 7.32 -15.41 7.80
C LEU A 3 7.20 -14.77 6.38
N PRO A 4 5.97 -14.46 5.89
CA PRO A 4 5.79 -13.85 4.58
C PRO A 4 6.54 -12.53 4.40
N TYR A 5 7.16 -12.28 3.26
CA TYR A 5 7.74 -10.97 2.95
C TYR A 5 6.66 -10.03 2.40
N ILE A 6 6.46 -8.89 3.06
CA ILE A 6 5.41 -7.92 2.70
C ILE A 6 6.03 -6.67 2.07
N CYS A 7 5.60 -6.34 0.86
CA CYS A 7 5.95 -5.04 0.27
C CYS A 7 4.83 -4.03 0.53
N ILE A 8 5.11 -3.01 1.33
CA ILE A 8 4.17 -1.94 1.65
C ILE A 8 4.30 -0.84 0.61
N ILE A 9 3.18 -0.45 -0.01
CA ILE A 9 3.11 0.61 -1.01
C ILE A 9 2.33 1.78 -0.42
N ILE A 10 2.96 2.94 -0.43
CA ILE A 10 2.35 4.22 -0.06
C ILE A 10 2.33 5.11 -1.28
N LEU A 11 1.14 5.56 -1.68
CA LEU A 11 1.02 6.59 -2.71
C LEU A 11 1.11 7.97 -2.06
N HIS A 12 2.14 8.74 -2.40
CA HIS A 12 2.31 10.11 -1.93
C HIS A 12 1.83 11.13 -2.97
N TYR A 13 1.06 12.13 -2.52
CA TYR A 13 0.72 13.33 -3.29
C TYR A 13 0.45 14.51 -2.35
N LYS A 14 1.21 15.60 -2.47
CA LYS A 14 1.10 16.87 -1.73
C LYS A 14 1.36 16.83 -0.23
N ASN A 15 0.69 15.98 0.55
CA ASN A 15 0.75 16.10 2.01
C ASN A 15 1.95 15.35 2.60
N LEU A 16 3.10 16.05 2.72
CA LEU A 16 4.31 15.50 3.33
C LEU A 16 4.15 15.20 4.82
N ALA A 17 3.39 16.01 5.55
CA ALA A 17 3.24 15.85 7.00
C ALA A 17 2.59 14.50 7.33
N ASP A 18 1.47 14.20 6.66
CA ASP A 18 0.78 12.91 6.78
C ASP A 18 1.71 11.75 6.42
N THR A 19 2.45 11.90 5.31
CA THR A 19 3.36 10.86 4.82
C THR A 19 4.47 10.55 5.82
N ARG A 20 5.02 11.58 6.48
CA ARG A 20 6.01 11.41 7.56
C ARG A 20 5.42 10.64 8.73
N GLU A 21 4.24 11.02 9.20
CA GLU A 21 3.60 10.34 10.32
C GLU A 21 3.29 8.87 9.99
N CYS A 22 2.85 8.60 8.76
CA CYS A 22 2.68 7.24 8.26
C CYS A 22 3.98 6.44 8.31
N LEU A 23 5.07 6.98 7.74
CA LEU A 23 6.40 6.33 7.72
C LEU A 23 6.96 6.12 9.14
N GLU A 24 6.82 7.10 10.03
CA GLU A 24 7.23 6.99 11.43
C GLU A 24 6.45 5.90 12.19
N SER A 25 5.18 5.67 11.83
CA SER A 25 4.42 4.54 12.39
C SER A 25 4.92 3.20 11.86
N LEU A 26 5.32 3.13 10.59
CA LEU A 26 5.90 1.92 9.98
C LEU A 26 7.29 1.56 10.51
N GLN A 27 8.10 2.55 10.90
CA GLN A 27 9.39 2.28 11.56
C GLN A 27 9.25 1.61 12.93
N LYS A 28 8.05 1.65 13.53
CA LYS A 28 7.76 1.06 14.85
C LYS A 28 7.22 -0.37 14.76
N LEU A 29 7.10 -0.94 13.56
CA LEU A 29 6.58 -2.30 13.40
C LEU A 29 7.48 -3.33 14.06
N ASP A 30 6.85 -4.31 14.71
CA ASP A 30 7.54 -5.48 15.29
C ASP A 30 7.58 -6.68 14.32
N TYR A 31 7.01 -6.54 13.13
CA TYR A 31 7.12 -7.51 12.05
C TYR A 31 8.43 -7.32 11.27
N PRO A 32 9.30 -8.33 11.13
CA PRO A 32 10.65 -8.11 10.59
C PRO A 32 10.79 -8.25 9.06
N HIS A 33 9.82 -8.82 8.35
CA HIS A 33 9.95 -9.18 6.93
C HIS A 33 9.14 -8.25 6.02
N PHE A 34 9.51 -6.98 5.94
CA PHE A 34 8.84 -6.05 5.04
C PHE A 34 9.80 -5.05 4.39
N SER A 35 9.33 -4.43 3.32
CA SER A 35 9.92 -3.25 2.70
C SER A 35 8.85 -2.18 2.48
N VAL A 36 9.27 -0.93 2.30
CA VAL A 36 8.37 0.19 2.03
C VAL A 36 8.75 0.85 0.71
N ILE A 37 7.76 1.00 -0.17
CA ILE A 37 7.85 1.73 -1.43
C ILE A 37 6.93 2.94 -1.31
N VAL A 38 7.51 4.13 -1.47
CA VAL A 38 6.73 5.36 -1.67
C VAL A 38 6.67 5.65 -3.17
N VAL A 39 5.47 5.58 -3.73
CA VAL A 39 5.20 6.04 -5.09
C VAL A 39 4.86 7.53 -5.02
N ASN A 40 5.75 8.39 -5.51
CA ASN A 40 5.54 9.82 -5.52
C ASN A 40 4.81 10.27 -6.80
N ASN A 41 3.55 10.72 -6.65
CA ASN A 41 2.77 11.37 -7.70
C ASN A 41 2.95 12.91 -7.72
N ASP A 42 3.71 13.46 -6.79
CA ASP A 42 4.00 14.88 -6.71
C ASP A 42 5.21 15.24 -7.58
N ILE A 43 5.11 16.37 -8.29
CA ILE A 43 6.17 16.91 -9.15
C ILE A 43 7.07 17.92 -8.43
N SER A 44 6.77 18.23 -7.17
CA SER A 44 7.60 19.07 -6.32
C SER A 44 8.80 18.33 -5.73
N ASP A 45 9.63 19.05 -4.98
CA ASP A 45 10.86 18.54 -4.35
C ASP A 45 10.62 17.55 -3.20
N HIS A 46 9.39 17.08 -2.98
CA HIS A 46 9.04 16.14 -1.92
C HIS A 46 9.81 14.82 -2.00
N LYS A 47 10.18 14.36 -3.20
CA LYS A 47 11.07 13.21 -3.35
C LYS A 47 12.40 13.42 -2.65
N ILE A 48 13.05 14.57 -2.86
CA ILE A 48 14.35 14.89 -2.28
C ILE A 48 14.25 14.90 -0.75
N VAL A 49 13.17 15.49 -0.23
CA VAL A 49 12.89 15.52 1.21
C VAL A 49 12.74 14.10 1.78
N LEU A 50 11.92 13.27 1.15
CA LEU A 50 11.69 11.90 1.60
C LEU A 50 12.94 11.01 1.48
N GLU A 51 13.75 11.18 0.44
CA GLU A 51 15.04 10.48 0.29
C GLU A 51 16.04 10.90 1.38
N HIS A 52 16.12 12.19 1.68
CA HIS A 52 17.00 12.69 2.73
C HIS A 52 16.60 12.18 4.12
N GLU A 53 15.30 12.11 4.42
CA GLU A 53 14.80 11.74 5.75
C GLU A 53 14.68 10.23 5.97
N TYR A 54 14.34 9.46 4.92
CA TYR A 54 13.98 8.05 5.04
C TYR A 54 14.68 7.13 4.02
N GLY A 55 15.68 7.59 3.27
CA GLY A 55 16.29 6.83 2.17
C GLY A 55 16.84 5.44 2.53
N ASP A 56 17.25 5.24 3.79
CA ASP A 56 17.69 3.92 4.29
C ASP A 56 16.52 2.97 4.61
N PHE A 57 15.30 3.50 4.75
CA PHE A 57 14.10 2.78 5.13
C PHE A 57 13.13 2.55 3.96
N ILE A 58 13.09 3.48 2.99
CA ILE A 58 12.14 3.45 1.87
C ILE A 58 12.84 3.37 0.52
N LYS A 59 12.17 2.74 -0.44
CA LYS A 59 12.42 2.96 -1.87
C LYS A 59 11.44 4.01 -2.37
N ILE A 60 11.90 4.96 -3.19
CA ILE A 60 11.02 5.92 -3.86
C ILE A 60 10.91 5.62 -5.35
N ILE A 61 9.69 5.62 -5.87
CA ILE A 61 9.38 5.59 -7.31
C ILE A 61 8.75 6.92 -7.68
N GLN A 62 9.39 7.67 -8.56
CA GLN A 62 8.87 8.96 -9.04
C GLN A 62 8.03 8.78 -10.29
N ASN A 63 6.76 9.18 -10.24
CA ASN A 63 5.96 9.34 -11.45
C ASN A 63 6.21 10.71 -12.08
N SER A 64 6.18 10.78 -13.41
CA SER A 64 6.38 12.03 -14.17
C SER A 64 5.20 13.00 -14.07
N GLN A 65 4.05 12.50 -13.61
CA GLN A 65 2.82 13.25 -13.40
C GLN A 65 1.96 12.52 -12.36
N ASN A 66 0.90 13.17 -11.89
CA ASN A 66 -0.08 12.50 -11.04
C ASN A 66 -0.91 11.50 -11.84
N LEU A 67 -0.67 10.20 -11.64
CA LEU A 67 -1.41 9.10 -12.30
C LEU A 67 -2.75 8.79 -11.62
N GLY A 68 -3.11 9.52 -10.57
CA GLY A 68 -4.25 9.22 -9.72
C GLY A 68 -4.00 8.02 -8.80
N PHE A 69 -5.04 7.63 -8.07
CA PHE A 69 -4.94 6.64 -7.00
C PHE A 69 -4.65 5.23 -7.52
N CYS A 70 -5.49 4.72 -8.43
CA CYS A 70 -5.37 3.33 -8.88
C CYS A 70 -4.07 3.09 -9.64
N GLU A 71 -3.76 3.92 -10.63
CA GLU A 71 -2.56 3.69 -11.45
C GLU A 71 -1.26 3.99 -10.68
N GLY A 72 -1.28 4.97 -9.76
CA GLY A 72 -0.17 5.18 -8.84
C GLY A 72 0.14 3.95 -8.00
N ASN A 73 -0.88 3.32 -7.40
CA ASN A 73 -0.70 2.06 -6.68
C ASN A 73 -0.25 0.92 -7.61
N ASN A 74 -0.78 0.83 -8.84
CA ASN A 74 -0.38 -0.18 -9.80
C ASN A 74 1.10 -0.10 -10.18
N VAL A 75 1.68 1.10 -10.28
CA VAL A 75 3.13 1.28 -10.46
C VAL A 75 3.90 0.60 -9.32
N GLY A 76 3.49 0.84 -8.08
CA GLY A 76 4.08 0.19 -6.91
C GLY A 76 3.91 -1.33 -6.92
N ILE A 77 2.72 -1.82 -7.27
CA ILE A 77 2.41 -3.27 -7.31
C ILE A 77 3.32 -3.96 -8.32
N ARG A 78 3.44 -3.41 -9.53
CA ARG A 78 4.31 -3.97 -10.58
C ARG A 78 5.77 -4.01 -10.13
N TYR A 79 6.26 -2.97 -9.45
CA TYR A 79 7.61 -2.97 -8.90
C TYR A 79 7.76 -4.04 -7.81
N ALA A 80 6.82 -4.12 -6.86
CA ALA A 80 6.85 -5.09 -5.77
C ALA A 80 6.84 -6.54 -6.27
N LEU A 81 6.05 -6.83 -7.30
CA LEU A 81 5.95 -8.15 -7.92
C LEU A 81 7.12 -8.50 -8.86
N ALA A 82 8.00 -7.55 -9.18
CA ALA A 82 9.25 -7.86 -9.88
C ALA A 82 10.28 -8.55 -8.96
N ASP A 83 10.12 -8.41 -7.63
CA ASP A 83 10.94 -9.13 -6.65
C ASP A 83 10.27 -10.47 -6.28
N GLU A 84 10.92 -11.58 -6.62
CA GLU A 84 10.44 -12.95 -6.33
C GLU A 84 10.31 -13.23 -4.82
N LEU A 85 10.93 -12.43 -3.95
CA LEU A 85 10.83 -12.59 -2.51
C LEU A 85 9.48 -12.13 -1.94
N THR A 86 8.76 -11.23 -2.63
CA THR A 86 7.49 -10.63 -2.18
C THR A 86 6.35 -11.66 -2.09
N ASP A 87 5.93 -12.04 -0.89
CA ASP A 87 4.82 -12.98 -0.72
C ASP A 87 3.45 -12.28 -0.79
N ALA A 88 3.40 -11.01 -0.40
CA ALA A 88 2.19 -10.18 -0.45
C ALA A 88 2.51 -8.69 -0.55
N VAL A 89 1.53 -7.93 -1.00
CA VAL A 89 1.60 -6.47 -1.15
C VAL A 89 0.54 -5.84 -0.23
N LEU A 90 0.95 -4.84 0.54
CA LEU A 90 0.06 -4.02 1.36
C LEU A 90 -0.06 -2.63 0.71
N LEU A 91 -1.26 -2.26 0.26
CA LEU A 91 -1.55 -0.87 -0.07
C LEU A 91 -1.89 -0.12 1.22
N LEU A 92 -1.26 1.02 1.44
CA LEU A 92 -1.47 1.86 2.62
C LEU A 92 -1.55 3.32 2.21
N ASN A 93 -2.62 4.00 2.58
CA ASN A 93 -2.73 5.43 2.38
C ASN A 93 -1.70 6.20 3.20
N ASN A 94 -1.18 7.29 2.64
CA ASN A 94 -0.19 8.13 3.29
C ASN A 94 -0.74 8.95 4.48
N ASP A 95 -2.06 9.05 4.63
CA ASP A 95 -2.76 9.75 5.73
C ASP A 95 -3.23 8.80 6.85
N THR A 96 -2.52 7.69 7.01
CA THR A 96 -2.81 6.69 8.04
C THR A 96 -1.61 6.48 8.96
N ALA A 97 -1.89 6.05 10.19
CA ALA A 97 -0.88 5.57 11.12
C ALA A 97 -1.27 4.17 11.61
N VAL A 98 -0.28 3.29 11.77
CA VAL A 98 -0.51 1.89 12.14
C VAL A 98 0.01 1.58 13.54
N GLU A 99 -0.61 0.59 14.18
CA GLU A 99 -0.13 0.03 15.45
C GLU A 99 1.02 -0.94 15.19
N LYS A 100 1.97 -1.04 16.13
CA LYS A 100 3.22 -1.81 15.94
C LYS A 100 3.02 -3.28 15.53
N ASP A 101 1.92 -3.89 15.97
CA ASP A 101 1.60 -5.31 15.78
C ASP A 101 0.61 -5.56 14.62
N PHE A 102 0.23 -4.52 13.87
CA PHE A 102 -0.84 -4.62 12.87
C PHE A 102 -0.51 -5.61 11.76
N LEU A 103 0.75 -5.59 11.29
CA LEU A 103 1.17 -6.41 10.17
C LEU A 103 1.23 -7.90 10.55
N GLY A 104 1.71 -8.19 11.76
CA GLY A 104 1.68 -9.54 12.34
C GLY A 104 0.28 -10.13 12.37
N LYS A 105 -0.71 -9.36 12.86
CA LYS A 105 -2.13 -9.78 12.88
C LYS A 105 -2.71 -10.03 11.50
N MET A 106 -2.29 -9.23 10.50
CA MET A 106 -2.75 -9.42 9.12
C MET A 106 -2.19 -10.71 8.52
N VAL A 107 -0.90 -11.00 8.67
CA VAL A 107 -0.28 -12.20 8.08
C VAL A 107 -0.73 -13.52 8.72
N GLU A 108 -1.32 -13.47 9.92
CA GLU A 108 -1.92 -14.63 10.58
C GLU A 108 -3.26 -15.07 9.95
N GLN A 109 -3.89 -14.22 9.14
CA GLN A 109 -5.17 -14.53 8.50
C GLN A 109 -4.96 -15.42 7.27
N ASP A 110 -5.72 -16.50 7.17
CA ASP A 110 -5.74 -17.39 6.00
C ASP A 110 -6.71 -16.83 4.93
N ALA A 111 -6.32 -15.74 4.27
CA ALA A 111 -7.08 -15.10 3.22
C ALA A 111 -6.20 -14.39 2.18
N ASP A 112 -6.67 -14.34 0.93
CA ASP A 112 -5.96 -13.68 -0.17
C ASP A 112 -6.15 -12.14 -0.18
N MET A 113 -7.19 -11.62 0.50
CA MET A 113 -7.49 -10.19 0.66
C MET A 113 -7.80 -9.90 2.14
N ILE A 114 -7.04 -9.01 2.76
CA ILE A 114 -7.17 -8.71 4.19
C ILE A 114 -7.19 -7.19 4.39
N CYS A 115 -8.10 -6.68 5.22
CA CYS A 115 -8.10 -5.29 5.68
C CYS A 115 -8.14 -5.23 7.21
N PRO A 116 -7.43 -4.30 7.85
CA PRO A 116 -7.54 -4.08 9.28
C PRO A 116 -8.85 -3.34 9.60
N ARG A 117 -9.14 -3.22 10.90
CA ARG A 117 -10.08 -2.20 11.38
C ARG A 117 -9.38 -0.84 11.29
N MET A 118 -10.00 0.12 10.62
CA MET A 118 -9.53 1.50 10.57
C MET A 118 -10.34 2.32 11.58
N MET A 119 -9.63 3.02 12.47
CA MET A 119 -10.21 3.86 13.50
C MET A 119 -10.02 5.33 13.12
N GLN A 120 -10.91 6.21 13.57
CA GLN A 120 -10.74 7.65 13.33
C GLN A 120 -9.48 8.16 14.04
N PHE A 121 -8.68 8.95 13.32
CA PHE A 121 -7.38 9.40 13.79
C PHE A 121 -7.43 10.18 15.12
N TYR A 122 -8.36 11.13 15.26
CA TYR A 122 -8.52 11.93 16.47
C TYR A 122 -9.41 11.29 17.55
N ASN A 123 -10.18 10.26 17.20
CA ASN A 123 -11.05 9.55 18.14
C ASN A 123 -10.96 8.05 17.88
N LYS A 124 -9.94 7.43 18.49
CA LYS A 124 -9.61 6.02 18.28
C LYS A 124 -10.66 5.02 18.79
N ASP A 125 -11.68 5.49 19.53
CA ASP A 125 -12.82 4.67 19.93
C ASP A 125 -13.89 4.54 18.83
N LYS A 126 -13.79 5.35 17.76
CA LYS A 126 -14.73 5.34 16.65
C LYS A 126 -14.14 4.63 15.44
N ILE A 127 -14.91 3.70 14.91
CA ILE A 127 -14.63 3.03 13.65
C ILE A 127 -14.76 4.05 12.51
N ASP A 128 -13.72 4.15 11.69
CA ASP A 128 -13.78 4.83 10.41
C ASP A 128 -14.24 3.86 9.31
N ASN A 129 -13.60 2.68 9.25
CA ASN A 129 -13.83 1.73 8.18
C ASN A 129 -13.46 0.28 8.57
N LEU A 130 -14.28 -0.69 8.17
CA LEU A 130 -14.07 -2.13 8.35
C LEU A 130 -14.07 -2.90 7.02
N GLY A 131 -13.85 -2.21 5.91
CA GLY A 131 -13.94 -2.69 4.53
C GLY A 131 -15.11 -2.07 3.75
N ILE A 132 -15.50 -2.72 2.67
CA ILE A 132 -16.60 -2.29 1.80
C ILE A 132 -17.77 -3.25 1.93
N VAL A 133 -18.99 -2.70 1.92
CA VAL A 133 -20.24 -3.44 1.68
C VAL A 133 -20.73 -3.13 0.28
N LEU A 134 -21.35 -4.11 -0.37
CA LEU A 134 -22.02 -3.93 -1.65
C LEU A 134 -23.53 -4.02 -1.44
N MET A 135 -24.25 -2.95 -1.78
CA MET A 135 -25.72 -2.97 -1.75
C MET A 135 -26.28 -3.87 -2.85
N SER A 136 -27.54 -4.28 -2.72
CA SER A 136 -28.26 -5.00 -3.78
C SER A 136 -28.37 -4.20 -5.10
N SER A 137 -28.23 -2.87 -5.03
CA SER A 137 -28.13 -1.99 -6.19
C SER A 137 -26.76 -2.02 -6.89
N GLY A 138 -25.75 -2.70 -6.32
CA GLY A 138 -24.38 -2.71 -6.81
C GLY A 138 -23.54 -1.51 -6.38
N LEU A 139 -24.08 -0.61 -5.54
CA LEU A 139 -23.33 0.54 -5.03
C LEU A 139 -22.45 0.14 -3.81
N PRO A 140 -21.17 0.53 -3.79
CA PRO A 140 -20.28 0.27 -2.67
C PRO A 140 -20.40 1.34 -1.58
N PHE A 141 -20.31 0.94 -0.31
CA PHE A 141 -20.24 1.84 0.84
C PHE A 141 -19.20 1.37 1.85
N ASN A 142 -18.70 2.30 2.66
CA ASN A 142 -17.86 1.97 3.80
C ASN A 142 -18.64 1.10 4.79
N ARG A 143 -18.02 0.00 5.20
CA ARG A 143 -18.52 -0.89 6.25
C ARG A 143 -18.14 -0.30 7.60
N THR A 144 -19.11 0.01 8.45
CA THR A 144 -18.88 0.57 9.79
C THR A 144 -19.47 -0.28 10.90
N ASP A 145 -20.20 -1.35 10.55
CA ASP A 145 -20.80 -2.29 11.48
C ASP A 145 -20.29 -3.71 11.19
N GLU A 146 -19.83 -4.40 12.24
CA GLU A 146 -19.33 -5.77 12.17
C GLU A 146 -20.38 -6.80 11.76
N ASN A 147 -21.67 -6.48 11.89
CA ASN A 147 -22.77 -7.35 11.46
C ASN A 147 -23.02 -7.30 9.95
N GLN A 148 -22.49 -6.29 9.25
CA GLN A 148 -22.61 -6.20 7.80
C GLN A 148 -21.70 -7.21 7.12
N LYS A 149 -22.12 -7.80 6.00
CA LYS A 149 -21.28 -8.69 5.21
C LYS A 149 -20.14 -7.90 4.54
N LEU A 150 -18.90 -8.28 4.84
CA LEU A 150 -17.72 -7.75 4.15
C LEU A 150 -17.72 -8.23 2.70
N PHE A 151 -17.60 -7.28 1.76
CA PHE A 151 -17.41 -7.57 0.34
C PHE A 151 -15.92 -7.62 -0.02
N CYS A 152 -15.19 -6.54 0.26
CA CYS A 152 -13.74 -6.45 0.02
C CYS A 152 -13.08 -5.41 0.95
N PRO A 153 -11.75 -5.37 1.03
CA PRO A 153 -11.00 -4.25 1.61
C PRO A 153 -11.41 -2.89 1.04
N ASN A 154 -11.33 -1.85 1.86
CA ASN A 154 -11.37 -0.47 1.38
C ASN A 154 -9.99 -0.07 0.82
N GLY A 155 -9.94 1.04 0.06
CA GLY A 155 -8.71 1.50 -0.58
C GLY A 155 -7.65 2.06 0.38
N GLY A 156 -7.97 2.33 1.65
CA GLY A 156 -7.05 2.98 2.59
C GLY A 156 -6.02 2.04 3.21
N CYS A 157 -6.35 0.76 3.42
CA CYS A 157 -5.39 -0.25 3.84
C CYS A 157 -5.86 -1.66 3.44
N ALA A 158 -5.10 -2.31 2.56
CA ALA A 158 -5.46 -3.61 2.02
C ALA A 158 -4.23 -4.45 1.69
N LEU A 159 -4.16 -5.66 2.25
CA LEU A 159 -3.14 -6.65 1.95
C LEU A 159 -3.69 -7.65 0.92
N TYR A 160 -2.89 -7.91 -0.09
CA TYR A 160 -3.17 -8.84 -1.17
C TYR A 160 -2.02 -9.84 -1.30
N THR A 161 -2.32 -11.13 -1.36
CA THR A 161 -1.30 -12.14 -1.64
C THR A 161 -0.76 -11.98 -3.06
N ARG A 162 0.51 -12.32 -3.28
CA ARG A 162 1.11 -12.38 -4.62
C ARG A 162 0.25 -13.24 -5.56
N LYS A 163 -0.14 -14.43 -5.09
CA LYS A 163 -0.99 -15.38 -5.83
C LYS A 163 -2.26 -14.72 -6.36
N LEU A 164 -2.96 -13.94 -5.53
CA LEU A 164 -4.15 -13.22 -5.97
C LEU A 164 -3.82 -12.17 -7.02
N LEU A 165 -2.81 -11.33 -6.76
CA LEU A 165 -2.43 -10.26 -7.66
C LEU A 165 -2.02 -10.79 -9.03
N GLU A 166 -1.26 -11.88 -9.09
CA GLU A 166 -0.88 -12.55 -10.34
C GLU A 166 -2.10 -13.17 -11.05
N ALA A 167 -3.07 -13.68 -10.31
CA ALA A 167 -4.29 -14.25 -10.90
C ALA A 167 -5.24 -13.19 -11.48
N VAL A 168 -5.25 -11.97 -10.94
CA VAL A 168 -6.11 -10.86 -11.41
C VAL A 168 -5.38 -9.85 -12.28
N ALA A 169 -4.06 -9.95 -12.40
CA ALA A 169 -3.28 -9.13 -13.30
C ALA A 169 -3.81 -9.31 -14.72
N ILE A 170 -4.55 -8.31 -15.20
CA ILE A 170 -4.84 -8.19 -16.62
C ILE A 170 -3.48 -7.94 -17.26
N HIS A 171 -3.00 -8.88 -18.07
CA HIS A 171 -1.84 -8.65 -18.92
C HIS A 171 -2.16 -7.45 -19.81
N ASP A 172 -1.76 -6.27 -19.35
CA ASP A 172 -1.97 -5.03 -20.07
C ASP A 172 -1.13 -5.12 -21.35
N GLN A 173 -1.81 -5.42 -22.46
CA GLN A 173 -1.21 -5.49 -23.79
C GLN A 173 -0.79 -4.10 -24.29
N ASN A 174 -1.01 -3.04 -23.50
CA ASN A 174 -0.56 -1.69 -23.77
C ASN A 174 0.36 -1.18 -22.65
N PRO A 175 1.66 -1.51 -22.68
CA PRO A 175 2.60 -0.89 -21.78
C PRO A 175 2.60 0.63 -22.02
N HIS A 176 2.29 1.41 -20.97
CA HIS A 176 2.58 2.84 -20.97
C HIS A 176 4.06 3.05 -21.37
N PRO A 177 4.38 4.03 -22.22
CA PRO A 177 5.66 4.12 -22.94
C PRO A 177 6.78 4.70 -22.07
N ASN A 178 7.00 4.15 -20.87
CA ASN A 178 8.15 4.54 -20.06
C ASN A 178 8.70 3.34 -19.29
N PRO A 179 9.46 2.44 -19.95
CA PRO A 179 10.37 1.60 -19.21
C PRO A 179 11.33 2.50 -18.45
N LEU A 180 11.41 2.34 -17.13
CA LEU A 180 12.43 2.94 -16.30
C LEU A 180 13.79 2.78 -16.99
N PRO A 181 14.67 3.80 -17.00
CA PRO A 181 15.97 3.66 -17.61
C PRO A 181 16.69 2.49 -16.93
N ASN A 182 17.11 1.51 -17.74
CA ASN A 182 18.00 0.45 -17.33
C ASN A 182 19.21 1.08 -16.63
N THR A 183 19.29 0.93 -15.31
CA THR A 183 20.56 1.09 -14.59
C THR A 183 21.38 -0.16 -14.86
N GLY A 184 21.96 -0.21 -16.06
CA GLY A 184 23.01 -1.17 -16.43
C GLY A 184 24.34 -0.44 -16.44
N GLU A 185 25.18 -0.73 -15.46
CA GLU A 185 26.61 -0.45 -15.49
C GLU A 185 27.32 -1.32 -16.54
N GLY A 186 28.43 -0.80 -17.10
CA GLY A 186 29.39 -1.48 -17.98
C GLY A 186 29.26 -1.04 -19.45
N VAL A 187 30.18 -0.28 -20.05
CA VAL A 187 31.66 -0.35 -20.07
C VAL A 187 32.25 1.07 -20.14
#